data_AF-A0A1M7CHY9-F1
#
_entry.id   AF-A0A1M7CHY9-F1
#
_cell.length_a   1.000
_cell.length_b   1.000
_cell.length_c   1.000
_cell.angle_alpha   90.00
_cell.angle_beta   90.00
_cell.angle_gamma   90.00
#
_symmetry.space_group_name_H-M   'P 1'
#
loop_
_entity.id
_entity.type
_entity.pdbx_description
1 polymer ?
#
loop_
_entity_poly.entity_id
_entity_poly.type
_entity_poly.pdbx_seq_one_letter_code
_entity_poly.pdbx_strand_id
1 'polypeptide(L)'
;MSNDPSRTKAEEARQLWADMRGLVEHEDTLVDHRLRWLFTFNGFLFAAMGLSLSAEGGLLTSECRDPERCGQMLQLLAGLRYAITGAGALSAVASLFGVMAAQSAVRAVRSDYVKACAARGLPAGPFSPIGRLRADMWGVNIATWLPVIVAAVWVALAIWSWRLQADMAIGAGVATIVLLLVLIFWRTTAADTVNDVRDVE
;
A
#
# COMPACT_ATOMS: atom_id res chain seq x y z
N MET A 1 -23.41 43.40 22.04
CA MET A 1 -22.30 42.64 21.44
C MET A 1 -22.52 42.64 19.93
N SER A 2 -21.73 43.40 19.17
CA SER A 2 -21.90 43.49 17.72
C SER A 2 -21.43 42.18 17.07
N ASN A 3 -22.35 41.47 16.42
CA ASN A 3 -22.03 40.35 15.54
C ASN A 3 -21.28 40.90 14.32
N ASP A 4 -19.96 40.94 14.42
CA ASP A 4 -19.09 41.27 13.28
C ASP A 4 -19.14 40.10 12.28
N PRO A 5 -19.72 40.29 11.07
CA PRO A 5 -19.84 39.23 10.08
C PRO A 5 -18.48 38.71 9.58
N SER A 6 -17.38 39.43 9.84
CA SER A 6 -16.03 38.95 9.53
C SER A 6 -15.53 37.92 10.53
N ARG A 7 -15.92 38.02 11.82
CA ARG A 7 -15.53 37.07 12.88
C ARG A 7 -16.22 35.72 12.72
N THR A 8 -17.51 35.74 12.41
CA THR A 8 -18.30 34.52 12.18
C THR A 8 -17.79 33.72 10.99
N LYS A 9 -17.45 34.38 9.87
CA LYS A 9 -16.81 33.72 8.72
C LYS A 9 -15.43 33.14 9.06
N ALA A 10 -14.64 33.83 9.89
CA ALA A 10 -13.33 33.33 10.31
C ALA A 10 -13.46 32.09 11.23
N GLU A 11 -14.45 32.06 12.13
CA GLU A 11 -14.75 30.90 12.97
C GLU A 11 -15.26 29.72 12.15
N GLU A 12 -16.16 29.96 11.19
CA GLU A 12 -16.67 28.92 10.29
C GLU A 12 -15.55 28.31 9.43
N ALA A 13 -14.66 29.14 8.88
CA ALA A 13 -13.50 28.66 8.14
C ALA A 13 -12.55 27.82 9.00
N ARG A 14 -12.36 28.18 10.28
CA ARG A 14 -11.54 27.39 11.22
C ARG A 14 -12.17 26.05 11.56
N GLN A 15 -13.49 26.01 11.78
CA GLN A 15 -14.21 24.76 12.07
C GLN A 15 -14.13 23.82 10.87
N LEU A 16 -14.46 24.31 9.67
CA LEU A 16 -14.38 23.51 8.44
C LEU A 16 -12.96 22.99 8.18
N TRP A 17 -11.95 23.79 8.51
CA TRP A 17 -10.54 23.38 8.44
C TRP A 17 -10.19 22.31 9.48
N ALA A 18 -10.63 22.46 10.72
CA ALA A 18 -10.38 21.50 11.79
C ALA A 18 -11.02 20.14 11.47
N ASP A 19 -12.23 20.14 10.94
CA ASP A 19 -12.95 18.92 10.54
C ASP A 19 -12.23 18.22 9.39
N MET A 20 -11.85 18.96 8.35
CA MET A 20 -11.08 18.42 7.23
C MET A 20 -9.75 17.82 7.72
N ARG A 21 -9.03 18.54 8.58
CA ARG A 21 -7.75 18.09 9.11
C ARG A 21 -7.89 16.83 9.95
N GLY A 22 -8.92 16.74 10.79
CA GLY A 22 -9.20 15.54 11.58
C GLY A 22 -9.44 14.30 10.71
N LEU A 23 -10.13 14.45 9.57
CA LEU A 23 -10.33 13.37 8.61
C LEU A 23 -9.02 12.94 7.93
N VAL A 24 -8.18 13.90 7.53
CA VAL A 24 -6.88 13.59 6.91
C VAL A 24 -5.97 12.88 7.91
N GLU A 25 -5.87 13.37 9.15
CA GLU A 25 -5.07 12.74 10.20
C GLU A 25 -5.57 11.33 10.53
N HIS A 26 -6.89 11.10 10.48
CA HIS A 26 -7.48 9.77 10.63
C HIS A 26 -7.03 8.81 9.53
N GLU A 27 -7.10 9.22 8.26
CA GLU A 27 -6.67 8.41 7.11
C GLU A 27 -5.16 8.15 7.13
N ASP A 28 -4.35 9.15 7.47
CA ASP A 28 -2.89 8.99 7.60
C ASP A 28 -2.54 7.98 8.71
N THR A 29 -3.23 8.04 9.85
CA THR A 29 -3.08 7.08 10.95
C THR A 29 -3.45 5.66 10.50
N LEU A 30 -4.50 5.53 9.69
CA LEU A 30 -4.94 4.25 9.15
C LEU A 30 -3.91 3.66 8.16
N VAL A 31 -3.28 4.50 7.34
CA VAL A 31 -2.17 4.11 6.45
C VAL A 31 -0.98 3.61 7.27
N ASP A 32 -0.58 4.35 8.30
CA ASP A 32 0.54 3.95 9.17
C ASP A 32 0.27 2.61 9.87
N HIS A 33 -0.94 2.40 10.41
CA HIS A 33 -1.32 1.10 10.98
C HIS A 33 -1.23 -0.05 9.96
N ARG A 34 -1.70 0.17 8.73
CA ARG A 34 -1.64 -0.85 7.66
C ARG A 34 -0.20 -1.18 7.26
N LEU A 35 0.67 -0.19 7.18
CA LEU A 35 2.09 -0.39 6.87
C LEU A 35 2.81 -1.10 8.00
N ARG A 36 2.54 -0.73 9.26
CA ARG A 36 3.09 -1.45 10.42
C ARG A 36 2.69 -2.92 10.41
N TRP A 37 1.40 -3.23 10.19
CA TRP A 37 0.93 -4.61 10.08
C TRP A 37 1.55 -5.35 8.91
N LEU A 38 1.73 -4.68 7.75
CA LEU A 38 2.45 -5.26 6.63
C LEU A 38 3.86 -5.67 7.05
N PHE A 39 4.65 -4.78 7.66
CA PHE A 39 6.02 -5.10 8.05
C PHE A 39 6.10 -6.18 9.13
N THR A 40 5.24 -6.12 10.15
CA THR A 40 5.20 -7.13 11.21
C THR A 40 4.86 -8.51 10.65
N PHE A 41 3.81 -8.61 9.85
CA PHE A 41 3.40 -9.87 9.22
C PHE A 41 4.50 -10.43 8.31
N ASN A 42 5.09 -9.58 7.47
CA ASN A 42 6.15 -9.99 6.56
C ASN A 42 7.43 -10.38 7.31
N GLY A 43 7.74 -9.75 8.44
CA GLY A 43 8.82 -10.17 9.33
C GLY A 43 8.65 -11.61 9.82
N PHE A 44 7.44 -11.99 10.24
CA PHE A 44 7.14 -13.39 10.60
C PHE A 44 7.29 -14.35 9.42
N LEU A 45 6.84 -13.96 8.23
CA LEU A 45 6.98 -14.77 7.02
C LEU A 45 8.45 -14.96 6.61
N PHE A 46 9.29 -13.92 6.71
CA PHE A 46 10.72 -14.04 6.44
C PHE A 46 11.41 -14.96 7.46
N ALA A 47 11.04 -14.88 8.74
CA ALA A 47 11.55 -15.79 9.75
C ALA A 47 11.14 -17.25 9.45
N ALA A 48 9.88 -17.48 9.08
CA ALA A 48 9.39 -18.80 8.69
C ALA A 48 10.11 -19.35 7.44
N MET A 49 10.36 -18.49 6.44
CA MET A 49 11.12 -18.83 5.24
C MET A 49 12.56 -19.24 5.60
N GLY A 50 13.24 -18.47 6.45
CA GLY A 50 14.59 -18.77 6.92
C GLY A 50 14.66 -20.10 7.66
N LEU A 51 13.75 -20.35 8.60
CA LEU A 51 13.67 -21.62 9.33
C LEU A 51 13.40 -22.80 8.38
N SER A 52 12.52 -22.62 7.40
CA SER A 52 12.24 -23.65 6.38
C SER A 52 13.49 -24.00 5.56
N LEU A 53 14.30 -23.00 5.16
CA LEU A 53 15.55 -23.22 4.44
C LEU A 53 16.61 -23.90 5.31
N SER A 54 16.74 -23.49 6.57
CA SER A 54 17.64 -24.13 7.53
C SER A 54 17.27 -25.61 7.77
N ALA A 55 15.98 -25.92 7.85
CA ALA A 55 15.50 -27.29 8.01
C ALA A 55 15.88 -28.20 6.82
N GLU A 56 15.77 -27.70 5.59
CA GLU A 56 16.23 -28.43 4.40
C GLU A 56 17.75 -28.65 4.41
N GLY A 57 18.54 -27.62 4.77
CA GLY A 57 19.99 -27.77 4.88
C GLY A 57 20.39 -28.86 5.88
N GLY A 58 19.69 -28.96 7.01
CA GLY A 58 19.89 -30.02 8.00
C GLY A 58 19.55 -31.41 7.46
N LEU A 59 18.47 -31.54 6.68
CA LEU A 59 18.06 -32.80 6.06
C LEU A 59 19.01 -33.26 4.94
N LEU A 60 19.59 -32.34 4.18
CA LEU A 60 20.53 -32.66 3.10
C LEU A 60 21.94 -33.04 3.60
N THR A 61 22.31 -32.60 4.79
CA THR A 61 23.63 -32.83 5.39
C THR A 61 23.67 -33.99 6.38
N SER A 62 22.52 -34.43 6.87
CA SER A 62 22.40 -35.60 7.75
C SER A 62 22.19 -36.88 6.94
N GLU A 63 22.80 -37.99 7.39
CA GLU A 63 22.51 -39.30 6.83
C GLU A 63 21.05 -39.68 7.16
N CYS A 64 20.15 -39.45 6.20
CA CYS A 64 18.74 -39.81 6.33
C CYS A 64 18.61 -41.34 6.44
N ARG A 65 18.32 -41.82 7.65
CA ARG A 65 18.10 -43.26 7.96
C ARG A 65 16.96 -43.87 7.14
N ASP A 66 16.00 -43.06 6.70
CA ASP A 66 14.85 -43.48 5.90
C ASP A 66 14.63 -42.48 4.73
N PRO A 67 14.96 -42.86 3.48
CA PRO A 67 14.94 -41.96 2.34
C PRO A 67 13.52 -41.51 1.94
N GLU A 68 12.50 -42.35 2.18
CA GLU A 68 11.11 -42.00 1.82
C GLU A 68 10.56 -40.89 2.72
N ARG A 69 10.80 -41.00 4.03
CA ARG A 69 10.40 -39.96 5.00
C ARG A 69 11.13 -38.64 4.77
N CYS A 70 12.41 -38.73 4.41
CA CYS A 70 13.24 -37.57 4.07
C CYS A 70 12.66 -36.84 2.84
N GLY A 71 12.28 -37.60 1.80
CA GLY A 71 11.62 -37.06 0.61
C GLY A 71 10.26 -36.41 0.89
N GLN A 72 9.41 -37.02 1.72
CA GLN A 72 8.13 -36.45 2.13
C GLN A 72 8.31 -35.13 2.90
N MET A 73 9.28 -35.07 3.81
CA MET A 73 9.56 -33.85 4.58
C MET A 73 10.05 -32.71 3.68
N LEU A 74 10.90 -33.02 2.69
CA LEU A 74 11.34 -32.03 1.69
C LEU A 74 10.17 -31.50 0.85
N GLN A 75 9.22 -32.37 0.45
CA GLN A 75 8.01 -31.95 -0.26
C GLN A 75 7.12 -31.05 0.61
N LEU A 76 6.96 -31.37 1.90
CA LEU A 76 6.20 -30.52 2.84
C LEU A 76 6.87 -29.16 3.05
N LEU A 77 8.20 -29.13 3.17
CA LEU A 77 8.97 -27.89 3.26
C LEU A 77 8.82 -27.04 1.99
N ALA A 78 8.85 -27.67 0.81
CA ALA A 78 8.57 -26.98 -0.44
C ALA A 78 7.15 -26.39 -0.44
N GLY A 79 6.13 -27.18 -0.13
CA GLY A 79 4.73 -26.76 -0.01
C GLY A 79 4.52 -25.60 0.97
N LEU A 80 5.19 -25.63 2.12
CA LEU A 80 5.18 -24.56 3.09
C LEU A 80 5.73 -23.25 2.51
N ARG A 81 6.84 -23.31 1.74
CA ARG A 81 7.40 -22.12 1.08
C ARG A 81 6.46 -21.55 0.04
N TYR A 82 5.72 -22.38 -0.70
CA TYR A 82 4.66 -21.89 -1.60
C TYR A 82 3.60 -21.09 -0.84
N ALA A 83 3.15 -21.61 0.31
CA ALA A 83 2.17 -20.91 1.14
C ALA A 83 2.73 -19.59 1.70
N ILE A 84 3.99 -19.58 2.15
CA ILE A 84 4.66 -18.40 2.69
C ILE A 84 4.81 -17.31 1.62
N THR A 85 5.33 -17.64 0.43
CA THR A 85 5.53 -16.67 -0.65
C THR A 85 4.21 -16.13 -1.18
N GLY A 86 3.19 -16.99 -1.30
CA GLY A 86 1.83 -16.58 -1.67
C GLY A 86 1.20 -15.64 -0.64
N ALA A 87 1.27 -15.98 0.65
CA ALA A 87 0.78 -15.12 1.72
C ALA A 87 1.51 -13.77 1.78
N GLY A 88 2.82 -13.77 1.55
CA GLY A 88 3.62 -12.55 1.47
C GLY A 88 3.16 -11.63 0.35
N ALA A 89 3.04 -12.15 -0.88
CA ALA A 89 2.57 -11.39 -2.04
C ALA A 89 1.13 -10.86 -1.84
N LEU A 90 0.20 -11.69 -1.37
CA LEU A 90 -1.19 -11.30 -1.13
C LEU A 90 -1.31 -10.22 -0.04
N SER A 91 -0.49 -10.30 1.01
CA SER A 91 -0.47 -9.28 2.07
C SER A 91 -0.04 -7.91 1.55
N ALA A 92 0.93 -7.88 0.62
CA ALA A 92 1.40 -6.67 -0.02
C ALA A 92 0.32 -6.07 -0.95
N VAL A 93 -0.38 -6.90 -1.72
CA VAL A 93 -1.51 -6.47 -2.56
C VAL A 93 -2.62 -5.87 -1.69
N ALA A 94 -3.01 -6.54 -0.60
CA ALA A 94 -4.04 -6.07 0.32
C ALA A 94 -3.66 -4.73 0.97
N SER A 95 -2.40 -4.59 1.37
CA SER A 95 -1.88 -3.33 1.92
C SER A 95 -1.92 -2.21 0.89
N LEU A 96 -1.53 -2.48 -0.36
CA LEU A 96 -1.59 -1.48 -1.43
C LEU A 96 -3.01 -0.97 -1.67
N PHE A 97 -4.02 -1.86 -1.71
CA PHE A 97 -5.42 -1.44 -1.82
C PHE A 97 -5.85 -0.57 -0.64
N GLY A 98 -5.43 -0.91 0.58
CA GLY A 98 -5.68 -0.09 1.77
C GLY A 98 -5.06 1.31 1.64
N VAL A 99 -3.78 1.41 1.25
CA VAL A 99 -3.12 2.70 1.06
C VAL A 99 -3.78 3.51 -0.05
N MET A 100 -4.13 2.89 -1.18
CA MET A 100 -4.81 3.55 -2.28
C MET A 100 -6.19 4.07 -1.88
N ALA A 101 -6.96 3.29 -1.12
CA ALA A 101 -8.28 3.69 -0.63
C ALA A 101 -8.19 4.91 0.29
N ALA A 102 -7.28 4.90 1.27
CA ALA A 102 -7.08 6.03 2.19
C ALA A 102 -6.68 7.31 1.43
N GLN A 103 -5.76 7.18 0.48
CA GLN A 103 -5.34 8.33 -0.32
C GLN A 103 -6.46 8.84 -1.24
N SER A 104 -7.35 7.98 -1.72
CA SER A 104 -8.54 8.40 -2.47
C SER A 104 -9.52 9.18 -1.58
N ALA A 105 -9.69 8.75 -0.33
CA ALA A 105 -10.52 9.44 0.66
C ALA A 105 -9.95 10.84 0.99
N VAL A 106 -8.63 10.94 1.24
CA VAL A 106 -7.96 12.24 1.49
C VAL A 106 -8.15 13.21 0.32
N ARG A 107 -8.04 12.72 -0.93
CA ARG A 107 -8.29 13.56 -2.12
C ARG A 107 -9.73 14.02 -2.21
N ALA A 108 -10.69 13.15 -1.93
CA ALA A 108 -12.12 13.47 -1.92
C ALA A 108 -12.43 14.53 -0.85
N VAL A 109 -11.99 14.31 0.39
CA VAL A 109 -12.16 15.25 1.51
C VAL A 109 -11.56 16.62 1.18
N ARG A 110 -10.37 16.66 0.59
CA ARG A 110 -9.74 17.93 0.18
C ARG A 110 -10.52 18.64 -0.93
N SER A 111 -11.04 17.88 -1.90
CA SER A 111 -11.91 18.43 -2.96
C SER A 111 -13.17 19.04 -2.36
N ASP A 112 -13.82 18.32 -1.44
CA ASP A 112 -15.07 18.75 -0.83
C ASP A 112 -14.88 19.98 0.07
N TYR A 113 -13.75 20.05 0.78
CA TYR A 113 -13.34 21.25 1.52
C TYR A 113 -13.21 22.47 0.60
N VAL A 114 -12.50 22.35 -0.54
CA VAL A 114 -12.34 23.47 -1.49
C VAL A 114 -13.68 23.93 -2.04
N LYS A 115 -14.57 22.99 -2.39
CA LYS A 115 -15.92 23.30 -2.85
C LYS A 115 -16.76 23.98 -1.77
N ALA A 116 -16.69 23.50 -0.54
CA ALA A 116 -17.40 24.09 0.60
C ALA A 116 -16.91 25.51 0.91
N CYS A 117 -15.59 25.76 0.85
CA CYS A 117 -15.03 27.10 0.97
C CYS A 117 -15.53 28.03 -0.14
N ALA A 118 -15.50 27.57 -1.40
CA ALA A 118 -15.94 28.36 -2.55
C ALA A 118 -17.44 28.71 -2.47
N ALA A 119 -18.30 27.73 -2.16
CA ALA A 119 -19.74 27.93 -2.05
C ALA A 119 -20.13 28.91 -0.94
N ARG A 120 -19.32 29.01 0.12
CA ARG A 120 -19.57 29.87 1.29
C ARG A 120 -18.80 31.20 1.24
N GLY A 121 -18.02 31.44 0.18
CA GLY A 121 -17.16 32.63 0.05
C GLY A 121 -16.13 32.74 1.19
N LEU A 122 -15.68 31.60 1.72
CA LEU A 122 -14.68 31.52 2.78
C LEU A 122 -13.27 31.49 2.16
N PRO A 123 -12.26 32.10 2.81
CA PRO A 123 -10.89 31.92 2.37
C PRO A 123 -10.52 30.43 2.47
N ALA A 124 -9.85 29.88 1.46
CA ALA A 124 -9.47 28.46 1.39
C ALA A 124 -8.47 28.01 2.49
N GLY A 125 -8.21 28.84 3.50
CA GLY A 125 -7.24 28.61 4.55
C GLY A 125 -5.80 28.54 4.01
N PRO A 126 -4.83 28.10 4.82
CA PRO A 126 -3.42 27.96 4.42
C PRO A 126 -3.19 26.93 3.28
N PHE A 127 -4.26 26.27 2.80
CA PHE A 127 -4.26 25.36 1.67
C PHE A 127 -4.84 25.95 0.37
N SER A 128 -4.80 27.28 0.21
CA SER A 128 -4.63 27.89 -1.12
C SER A 128 -3.56 27.08 -1.89
N PRO A 129 -3.75 26.77 -3.19
CA PRO A 129 -2.95 25.79 -3.94
C PRO A 129 -1.51 26.25 -4.24
N ILE A 130 -0.84 26.93 -3.31
CA ILE A 130 0.56 27.35 -3.41
C ILE A 130 1.41 26.16 -2.94
N GLY A 131 1.89 25.36 -3.91
CA GLY A 131 2.88 24.29 -3.69
C GLY A 131 2.44 22.86 -4.07
N ARG A 132 1.30 22.71 -4.75
CA ARG A 132 0.50 21.47 -4.87
C ARG A 132 1.14 20.29 -5.60
N LEU A 133 2.16 20.47 -6.44
CA LEU A 133 2.63 19.37 -7.29
C LEU A 133 3.73 18.53 -6.64
N ARG A 134 4.78 19.13 -6.08
CA ARG A 134 5.94 18.33 -5.65
C ARG A 134 5.74 17.63 -4.30
N ALA A 135 5.35 18.33 -3.24
CA ALA A 135 5.28 17.71 -1.91
C ALA A 135 4.26 16.56 -1.82
N ASP A 136 3.10 16.71 -2.47
CA ASP A 136 2.07 15.66 -2.57
C ASP A 136 2.56 14.47 -3.41
N MET A 137 3.26 14.70 -4.53
CA MET A 137 3.85 13.60 -5.31
C MET A 137 4.88 12.78 -4.52
N TRP A 138 5.73 13.42 -3.71
CA TRP A 138 6.80 12.70 -3.00
C TRP A 138 6.29 11.95 -1.74
N GLY A 139 5.36 12.53 -0.97
CA GLY A 139 4.79 11.87 0.22
C GLY A 139 3.82 10.72 -0.12
N VAL A 140 2.95 10.93 -1.12
CA VAL A 140 1.99 9.91 -1.60
C VAL A 140 2.71 8.74 -2.29
N ASN A 141 3.87 9.00 -2.90
CA ASN A 141 4.69 7.97 -3.52
C ASN A 141 5.27 7.00 -2.48
N ILE A 142 5.88 7.47 -1.39
CA ILE A 142 6.63 6.56 -0.50
C ILE A 142 5.71 5.49 0.12
N ALA A 143 4.54 5.87 0.61
CA ALA A 143 3.59 4.93 1.21
C ALA A 143 3.04 3.89 0.22
N THR A 144 2.98 4.21 -1.08
CA THR A 144 2.54 3.28 -2.13
C THR A 144 3.68 2.39 -2.65
N TRP A 145 4.92 2.89 -2.63
CA TRP A 145 6.10 2.10 -3.01
C TRP A 145 6.42 0.99 -2.01
N LEU A 146 6.14 1.18 -0.72
CA LEU A 146 6.46 0.19 0.31
C LEU A 146 5.79 -1.18 0.07
N PRO A 147 4.46 -1.27 -0.14
CA PRO A 147 3.82 -2.54 -0.54
C PRO A 147 4.38 -3.11 -1.84
N VAL A 148 4.74 -2.28 -2.81
CA VAL A 148 5.30 -2.73 -4.09
C VAL A 148 6.68 -3.38 -3.90
N ILE A 149 7.53 -2.78 -3.08
CA ILE A 149 8.86 -3.33 -2.74
C ILE A 149 8.68 -4.68 -2.05
N VAL A 150 7.77 -4.77 -1.07
CA VAL A 150 7.50 -6.03 -0.36
C VAL A 150 6.97 -7.10 -1.33
N ALA A 151 6.04 -6.76 -2.22
CA ALA A 151 5.55 -7.67 -3.25
C ALA A 151 6.68 -8.13 -4.18
N ALA A 152 7.53 -7.21 -4.63
CA ALA A 152 8.67 -7.52 -5.50
C ALA A 152 9.66 -8.47 -4.83
N VAL A 153 9.95 -8.29 -3.54
CA VAL A 153 10.80 -9.21 -2.77
C VAL A 153 10.17 -10.61 -2.73
N TRP A 154 8.87 -10.71 -2.44
CA TRP A 154 8.21 -12.01 -2.41
C TRP A 154 8.17 -12.69 -3.76
N VAL A 155 7.94 -11.93 -4.84
CA VAL A 155 7.97 -12.46 -6.21
C VAL A 155 9.38 -12.90 -6.60
N ALA A 156 10.42 -12.16 -6.21
CA ALA A 156 11.81 -12.56 -6.43
C ALA A 156 12.15 -13.85 -5.67
N LEU A 157 11.75 -13.95 -4.40
CA LEU A 157 11.94 -15.16 -3.58
C LEU A 157 11.15 -16.35 -4.11
N ALA A 158 9.94 -16.10 -4.58
CA ALA A 158 9.11 -17.03 -5.32
C ALA A 158 9.88 -17.59 -6.53
N ILE A 159 10.29 -16.72 -7.46
CA ILE A 159 11.05 -17.08 -8.67
C ILE A 159 12.32 -17.86 -8.31
N TRP A 160 13.04 -17.44 -7.27
CA TRP A 160 14.24 -18.12 -6.80
C TRP A 160 13.94 -19.51 -6.24
N SER A 161 12.94 -19.64 -5.36
CA SER A 161 12.50 -20.92 -4.80
C SER A 161 11.92 -21.86 -5.87
N TRP A 162 11.43 -21.30 -6.98
CA TRP A 162 10.77 -22.01 -8.08
C TRP A 162 11.65 -22.32 -9.28
N ARG A 163 12.93 -21.97 -9.26
CA ARG A 163 13.89 -22.36 -10.32
C ARG A 163 14.01 -23.88 -10.54
N LEU A 164 13.43 -24.70 -9.65
CA LEU A 164 13.44 -26.16 -9.73
C LEU A 164 12.10 -26.80 -10.14
N GLN A 165 10.96 -26.08 -10.18
CA GLN A 165 9.65 -26.66 -10.51
C GLN A 165 8.68 -25.67 -11.21
N ALA A 166 8.61 -25.78 -12.56
CA ALA A 166 7.52 -25.38 -13.48
C ALA A 166 7.17 -23.89 -13.78
N ASP A 167 6.93 -23.62 -15.07
CA ASP A 167 6.66 -22.33 -15.74
C ASP A 167 5.46 -21.50 -15.22
N MET A 168 4.57 -22.11 -14.44
CA MET A 168 3.31 -21.49 -13.98
C MET A 168 3.52 -20.44 -12.87
N ALA A 169 4.55 -20.59 -12.04
CA ALA A 169 4.78 -19.71 -10.89
C ALA A 169 5.44 -18.38 -11.29
N ILE A 170 6.24 -18.38 -12.36
CA ILE A 170 6.78 -17.18 -12.99
C ILE A 170 5.62 -16.35 -13.56
N GLY A 171 4.64 -16.99 -14.20
CA GLY A 171 3.44 -16.34 -14.71
C GLY A 171 2.64 -15.61 -13.64
N ALA A 172 2.39 -16.25 -12.49
CA ALA A 172 1.63 -15.64 -11.40
C ALA A 172 2.37 -14.48 -10.69
N GLY A 173 3.69 -14.62 -10.48
CA GLY A 173 4.51 -13.58 -9.88
C GLY A 173 4.63 -12.34 -10.78
N VAL A 174 4.91 -12.55 -12.07
CA VAL A 174 4.93 -11.47 -13.07
C VAL A 174 3.54 -10.85 -13.21
N ALA A 175 2.47 -11.63 -13.27
CA ALA A 175 1.10 -11.10 -13.33
C ALA A 175 0.76 -10.26 -12.09
N THR A 176 1.25 -10.62 -10.91
CA THR A 176 1.04 -9.83 -9.68
C THR A 176 1.80 -8.51 -9.75
N ILE A 177 3.08 -8.51 -10.14
CA ILE A 177 3.85 -7.26 -10.33
C ILE A 177 3.23 -6.40 -11.41
N VAL A 178 2.88 -6.98 -12.56
CA VAL A 178 2.22 -6.28 -13.67
C VAL A 178 0.87 -5.72 -13.23
N LEU A 179 0.07 -6.48 -12.47
CA LEU A 179 -1.18 -5.98 -11.89
C LEU A 179 -0.93 -4.79 -10.98
N LEU A 180 0.07 -4.86 -10.09
CA LEU A 180 0.42 -3.75 -9.19
C LEU A 180 0.88 -2.51 -9.98
N LEU A 181 1.71 -2.70 -11.02
CA LEU A 181 2.16 -1.63 -11.90
C LEU A 181 1.01 -1.04 -12.72
N VAL A 182 0.09 -1.88 -13.23
CA VAL A 182 -1.12 -1.45 -13.95
C VAL A 182 -2.05 -0.70 -13.01
N LEU A 183 -2.24 -1.13 -11.76
CA LEU A 183 -3.06 -0.42 -10.78
C LEU A 183 -2.45 0.94 -10.42
N ILE A 184 -1.13 1.03 -10.31
CA ILE A 184 -0.43 2.30 -10.10
C ILE A 184 -0.58 3.21 -11.33
N PHE A 185 -0.35 2.67 -12.53
CA PHE A 185 -0.44 3.41 -13.79
C PHE A 185 -1.87 3.88 -14.11
N TRP A 186 -2.86 3.01 -13.93
CA TRP A 186 -4.28 3.34 -14.05
C TRP A 186 -4.64 4.47 -13.10
N ARG A 187 -4.15 4.43 -11.86
CA ARG A 187 -4.41 5.49 -10.90
C ARG A 187 -3.75 6.81 -11.27
N THR A 188 -2.50 6.79 -11.74
CA THR A 188 -1.82 8.03 -12.17
C THR A 188 -2.55 8.66 -13.36
N THR A 189 -2.95 7.86 -14.35
CA THR A 189 -3.65 8.34 -15.55
C THR A 189 -5.13 8.73 -15.32
N ALA A 190 -5.84 8.02 -14.44
CA ALA A 190 -7.20 8.38 -14.04
C ALA A 190 -7.23 9.65 -13.18
N ALA A 191 -6.18 9.91 -12.40
CA ALA A 191 -6.05 11.16 -11.64
C ALA A 191 -5.83 12.37 -12.56
N ASP A 192 -5.14 12.19 -13.68
CA ASP A 192 -4.90 13.26 -14.66
C ASP A 192 -6.17 13.59 -15.47
N THR A 193 -6.92 12.58 -15.92
CA THR A 193 -8.17 12.79 -16.67
C THR A 193 -9.29 13.43 -15.86
N VAL A 194 -9.39 13.15 -14.55
CA VAL A 194 -10.40 13.79 -13.68
C VAL A 194 -10.05 15.24 -13.36
N ASN A 195 -8.77 15.62 -13.35
CA ASN A 195 -8.37 17.02 -13.20
C ASN A 195 -8.58 17.80 -14.51
N ASP A 196 -8.27 17.21 -15.66
CA ASP A 196 -8.42 17.86 -16.97
C ASP A 196 -9.90 18.19 -17.30
N VAL A 197 -10.85 17.35 -16.89
CA VAL A 197 -12.29 17.62 -17.04
C VAL A 197 -12.80 18.68 -16.05
N ARG A 198 -12.14 18.84 -14.89
CA ARG A 198 -12.55 19.80 -13.85
C ARG A 198 -12.00 21.20 -14.02
N ASP A 199 -10.94 21.37 -14.81
CA ASP A 199 -10.35 22.68 -15.11
C ASP A 199 -11.01 23.35 -16.35
N VAL A 200 -11.98 22.67 -16.99
CA VAL A 200 -12.71 23.15 -18.17
C VAL A 200 -14.14 23.62 -17.85
N GLU A 201 -14.65 23.36 -16.64
CA GLU A 201 -15.94 23.88 -16.11
C GLU A 201 -15.73 24.98 -15.06
#